data_AF-A0A9D1C3K3-F1
#
_entry.id   AF-A0A9D1C3K3-F1
#
_cell.length_a   1.000
_cell.length_b   1.000
_cell.length_c   1.000
_cell.angle_alpha   90.00
_cell.angle_beta   90.00
_cell.angle_gamma   90.00
#
_symmetry.space_group_name_H-M   'P 1'
#
loop_
_entity.id
_entity.type
_entity.pdbx_description
1 polymer ?
#
loop_
_entity_poly.entity_id
_entity_poly.type
_entity_poly.pdbx_seq_one_letter_code
_entity_poly.pdbx_strand_id
1 'polypeptide(L)'
;MEDNILNSGIEGLQLLRDKLVQLDRYQNDNSLLSLDEKKLERSIVSKETAIEDELNFTIKKRKDEIEATYDQEISKTKEQIKKVETKKDQSKNAQISERIDIETSDLRDKYEQMRLETVNRFKKEKISRSLNSRLFFALYMPKNAKDYGIIAIILALLLLALPCGIYFFILPEQKALYLVIIYVLTVLIF
;
A
#
# COMPACT_ATOMS: atom_id res chain seq x y z
N MET A 1 24.68 73.36 -63.92
CA MET A 1 24.74 74.72 -63.37
C MET A 1 23.89 74.68 -62.11
N GLU A 2 24.51 74.88 -60.96
CA GLU A 2 23.76 75.04 -59.71
C GLU A 2 22.92 76.31 -59.86
N ASP A 3 21.60 76.14 -59.95
CA ASP A 3 20.66 77.24 -59.81
C ASP A 3 20.84 77.80 -58.40
N ASN A 4 21.66 78.83 -58.30
CA ASN A 4 21.99 79.48 -57.05
C ASN A 4 20.73 80.21 -56.55
N ILE A 5 20.06 79.61 -55.58
CA ILE A 5 18.77 80.04 -55.00
C ILE A 5 18.83 81.50 -54.53
N LEU A 6 20.03 82.00 -54.20
CA LEU A 6 20.25 83.38 -53.77
C LEU A 6 20.07 84.44 -54.89
N ASN A 7 20.01 84.03 -56.16
CA ASN A 7 19.91 84.95 -57.31
C ASN A 7 18.48 85.08 -57.89
N SER A 8 17.47 84.46 -57.27
CA SER A 8 16.09 84.30 -57.81
C SER A 8 15.01 85.19 -57.19
N GLY A 9 15.38 86.19 -56.37
CA GLY A 9 14.46 87.22 -55.88
C GLY A 9 13.27 86.68 -55.04
N ILE A 10 12.15 87.42 -55.05
CA ILE A 10 10.96 87.15 -54.19
C ILE A 10 10.29 85.80 -54.51
N GLU A 11 10.30 85.35 -55.77
CA GLU A 11 9.69 84.08 -56.19
C GLU A 11 10.45 82.86 -55.65
N GLY A 12 11.79 82.91 -55.65
CA GLY A 12 12.62 81.86 -55.03
C GLY A 12 12.35 81.73 -53.53
N LEU A 13 12.09 82.83 -52.84
CA LEU A 13 11.72 82.85 -51.42
C LEU A 13 10.34 82.21 -51.15
N GLN A 14 9.36 82.43 -52.03
CA GLN A 14 8.04 81.80 -51.93
C GLN A 14 8.13 80.28 -52.15
N LEU A 15 8.88 79.85 -53.17
CA LEU A 15 9.15 78.43 -53.41
C LEU A 15 9.84 77.76 -52.22
N LEU A 16 10.84 78.44 -51.62
CA LEU A 16 11.55 77.93 -50.44
C LEU A 16 10.61 77.78 -49.24
N ARG A 17 9.75 78.78 -49.01
CA ARG A 17 8.72 78.72 -47.95
C ARG A 17 7.77 77.54 -48.16
N ASP A 18 7.26 77.35 -49.37
CA ASP A 18 6.34 76.25 -49.66
C ASP A 18 7.01 74.88 -49.51
N LYS A 19 8.29 74.76 -49.89
CA LYS A 19 9.10 73.56 -49.63
C LYS A 19 9.32 73.33 -48.14
N LEU A 20 9.58 74.37 -47.36
CA LEU A 20 9.71 74.26 -45.89
C LEU A 20 8.41 73.81 -45.23
N VAL A 21 7.26 74.35 -45.66
CA VAL A 21 5.95 73.92 -45.16
C VAL A 21 5.66 72.46 -45.53
N GLN A 22 6.02 72.02 -46.75
CA GLN A 22 5.90 70.61 -47.12
C GLN A 22 6.83 69.71 -46.30
N LEU A 23 8.07 70.14 -46.05
CA LEU A 23 9.02 69.38 -45.24
C LEU A 23 8.52 69.25 -43.79
N ASP A 24 7.97 70.32 -43.21
CA ASP A 24 7.36 70.29 -41.88
C ASP A 24 6.15 69.33 -41.82
N ARG A 25 5.30 69.31 -42.85
CA ARG A 25 4.21 68.33 -42.97
C ARG A 25 4.74 66.90 -43.05
N TYR A 26 5.71 66.63 -43.92
CA TYR A 26 6.30 65.30 -44.03
C TYR A 26 6.98 64.86 -42.73
N GLN A 27 7.60 65.79 -42.00
CA GLN A 27 8.24 65.50 -40.72
C GLN A 27 7.19 65.14 -39.65
N ASN A 28 6.08 65.88 -39.61
CA ASN A 28 4.95 65.57 -38.73
C ASN A 28 4.29 64.23 -39.08
N ASP A 29 4.01 63.98 -40.35
CA ASP A 29 3.42 62.70 -40.82
C ASP A 29 4.33 61.52 -40.51
N ASN A 30 5.64 61.65 -40.73
CA ASN A 30 6.61 60.60 -40.40
C ASN A 30 6.67 60.34 -38.89
N SER A 31 6.54 61.39 -38.06
CA SER A 31 6.48 61.23 -36.60
C SER A 31 5.21 60.47 -36.15
N LEU A 32 4.07 60.73 -36.79
CA LEU A 32 2.81 60.04 -36.52
C LEU A 32 2.88 58.57 -36.97
N LEU A 33 3.40 58.31 -38.17
CA LEU A 33 3.59 56.96 -38.69
C LEU A 33 4.51 56.13 -37.78
N SER A 34 5.60 56.72 -37.27
CA SER A 34 6.50 56.02 -36.33
C SER A 34 5.80 55.69 -34.98
N LEU A 35 4.89 56.54 -34.51
CA LEU A 35 4.10 56.26 -33.32
C LEU A 35 3.11 55.12 -33.54
N ASP A 36 2.43 55.13 -34.69
CA ASP A 36 1.49 54.08 -35.08
C ASP A 36 2.20 52.73 -35.30
N GLU A 37 3.37 52.73 -35.93
CA GLU A 37 4.22 51.54 -36.10
C GLU A 37 4.56 50.93 -34.73
N LYS A 38 5.06 51.72 -33.78
CA LYS A 38 5.36 51.24 -32.42
C LYS A 38 4.13 50.70 -31.69
N LYS A 39 2.96 51.32 -31.91
CA LYS A 39 1.70 50.85 -31.33
C LYS A 39 1.28 49.51 -31.94
N LEU A 40 1.45 49.36 -33.24
CA LEU A 40 1.14 48.13 -33.96
C LEU A 40 2.07 47.00 -33.55
N GLU A 41 3.38 47.26 -33.44
CA GLU A 41 4.38 46.30 -32.93
C GLU A 41 4.00 45.78 -31.53
N ARG A 42 3.66 46.68 -30.60
CA ARG A 42 3.20 46.27 -29.26
C ARG A 42 1.93 45.43 -29.32
N SER A 43 1.01 45.76 -30.22
CA SER A 43 -0.21 44.97 -30.41
C SER A 43 0.08 43.61 -31.01
N ILE A 44 1.07 43.47 -31.89
CA ILE A 44 1.49 42.20 -32.46
C ILE A 44 2.08 41.34 -31.35
N VAL A 45 3.06 41.86 -30.61
CA VAL A 45 3.70 41.13 -29.49
C VAL A 45 2.65 40.67 -28.48
N SER A 46 1.71 41.53 -28.09
CA SER A 46 0.65 41.16 -27.14
C SER A 46 -0.28 40.06 -27.67
N LYS A 47 -0.52 40.02 -28.99
CA LYS A 47 -1.33 38.96 -29.61
C LYS A 47 -0.54 37.65 -29.71
N GLU A 48 0.73 37.73 -30.07
CA GLU A 48 1.63 36.58 -30.10
C GLU A 48 1.73 35.91 -28.74
N THR A 49 1.94 36.69 -27.67
CA THR A 49 2.00 36.16 -26.30
C THR A 49 0.67 35.54 -25.88
N ALA A 50 -0.47 36.15 -26.23
CA ALA A 50 -1.78 35.60 -25.89
C ALA A 50 -2.05 34.26 -26.61
N ILE A 51 -1.63 34.15 -27.88
CA ILE A 51 -1.72 32.90 -28.65
C ILE A 51 -0.82 31.83 -28.05
N GLU A 52 0.40 32.20 -27.65
CA GLU A 52 1.35 31.27 -27.02
C GLU A 52 0.81 30.72 -25.70
N ASP A 53 0.23 31.58 -24.86
CA ASP A 53 -0.40 31.17 -23.59
C ASP A 53 -1.59 30.23 -23.82
N GLU A 54 -2.46 30.54 -24.78
CA GLU A 54 -3.60 29.69 -25.13
C GLU A 54 -3.15 28.33 -25.67
N LEU A 55 -2.11 28.32 -26.51
CA LEU A 55 -1.54 27.10 -27.08
C LEU A 55 -0.91 26.24 -25.98
N ASN A 56 -0.12 26.83 -25.09
CA ASN A 56 0.50 26.14 -23.96
C ASN A 56 -0.56 25.57 -22.99
N PHE A 57 -1.59 26.35 -22.68
CA PHE A 57 -2.71 25.89 -21.86
C PHE A 57 -3.43 24.71 -22.51
N THR A 58 -3.73 24.81 -23.82
CA THR A 58 -4.44 23.76 -24.56
C THR A 58 -3.62 22.49 -24.66
N ILE A 59 -2.32 22.59 -24.94
CA ILE A 59 -1.41 21.44 -24.99
C ILE A 59 -1.37 20.75 -23.63
N LYS A 60 -1.20 21.52 -22.55
CA LYS A 60 -1.16 20.96 -21.19
C LYS A 60 -2.47 20.25 -20.86
N LYS A 61 -3.61 20.92 -21.07
CA LYS A 61 -4.93 20.36 -20.81
C LYS A 61 -5.16 19.06 -21.59
N ARG A 62 -4.85 19.04 -22.89
CA ARG A 62 -5.00 17.83 -23.71
C ARG A 62 -4.06 16.71 -23.27
N LYS A 63 -2.84 17.03 -22.87
CA LYS A 63 -1.90 16.04 -22.34
C LYS A 63 -2.46 15.39 -21.07
N ASP A 64 -2.94 16.20 -20.13
CA ASP A 64 -3.50 15.72 -18.86
C ASP A 64 -4.77 14.88 -19.11
N GLU A 65 -5.63 15.28 -20.04
CA GLU A 65 -6.82 14.51 -20.45
C GLU A 65 -6.45 13.15 -21.07
N ILE A 66 -5.42 13.11 -21.92
CA ILE A 66 -4.91 11.89 -22.54
C ILE A 66 -4.33 10.96 -21.47
N GLU A 67 -3.50 11.49 -20.58
CA GLU A 67 -2.89 10.73 -19.48
C GLU A 67 -3.96 10.12 -18.57
N ALA A 68 -4.93 10.92 -18.14
CA ALA A 68 -6.05 10.46 -17.32
C ALA A 68 -6.87 9.35 -18.01
N THR A 69 -7.09 9.47 -19.32
CA THR A 69 -7.82 8.44 -20.09
C THR A 69 -7.04 7.13 -20.15
N TYR A 70 -5.73 7.18 -20.41
CA TYR A 70 -4.89 5.99 -20.43
C TYR A 70 -4.79 5.34 -19.06
N ASP A 71 -4.61 6.13 -17.99
CA ASP A 71 -4.58 5.62 -16.63
C ASP A 71 -5.88 4.91 -16.25
N GLN A 72 -7.02 5.46 -16.68
CA GLN A 72 -8.32 4.84 -16.46
C GLN A 72 -8.43 3.47 -17.18
N GLU A 73 -8.03 3.39 -18.44
CA GLU A 73 -8.06 2.13 -19.22
C GLU A 73 -7.07 1.09 -18.69
N ILE A 74 -5.87 1.52 -18.30
CA ILE A 74 -4.88 0.65 -17.65
C ILE A 74 -5.44 0.11 -16.32
N SER A 75 -6.06 0.97 -15.51
CA SER A 75 -6.66 0.57 -14.24
C SER A 75 -7.77 -0.46 -14.45
N LYS A 76 -8.71 -0.21 -15.38
CA LYS A 76 -9.77 -1.17 -15.74
C LYS A 76 -9.18 -2.52 -16.16
N THR A 77 -8.16 -2.51 -17.01
CA THR A 77 -7.50 -3.73 -17.49
C THR A 77 -6.85 -4.49 -16.34
N LYS A 78 -6.12 -3.81 -15.45
CA LYS A 78 -5.53 -4.41 -14.25
C LYS A 78 -6.57 -5.04 -13.33
N GLU A 79 -7.71 -4.36 -13.13
CA GLU A 79 -8.80 -4.92 -12.33
C GLU A 79 -9.39 -6.19 -12.95
N GLN A 80 -9.55 -6.24 -14.28
CA GLN A 80 -10.03 -7.42 -14.98
C GLN A 80 -9.05 -8.59 -14.85
N ILE A 81 -7.75 -8.34 -15.01
CA ILE A 81 -6.70 -9.35 -14.79
C ILE A 81 -6.80 -9.92 -13.38
N LYS A 82 -6.84 -9.06 -12.35
CA LYS A 82 -6.95 -9.48 -10.95
C LYS A 82 -8.22 -10.30 -10.69
N LYS A 83 -9.34 -9.93 -11.30
CA LYS A 83 -10.60 -10.70 -11.20
C LYS A 83 -10.47 -12.10 -11.84
N VAL A 84 -9.75 -12.23 -12.95
CA VAL A 84 -9.52 -13.53 -13.60
C VAL A 84 -8.55 -14.38 -12.77
N GLU A 85 -7.46 -13.81 -12.28
CA GLU A 85 -6.48 -14.49 -11.43
C GLU A 85 -7.12 -15.00 -10.14
N THR A 86 -7.87 -14.14 -9.44
CA THR A 86 -8.56 -14.55 -8.19
C THR A 86 -9.56 -15.67 -8.43
N LYS A 87 -10.35 -15.64 -9.51
CA LYS A 87 -11.26 -16.73 -9.85
C LYS A 87 -10.52 -18.04 -10.18
N LYS A 88 -9.41 -17.93 -10.91
CA LYS A 88 -8.56 -19.08 -11.24
C LYS A 88 -7.97 -19.72 -9.99
N ASP A 89 -7.43 -18.91 -9.08
CA ASP A 89 -6.82 -19.40 -7.83
C ASP A 89 -7.87 -20.02 -6.90
N GLN A 90 -9.05 -19.41 -6.79
CA GLN A 90 -10.17 -19.98 -6.04
C GLN A 90 -10.59 -21.34 -6.61
N SER A 91 -10.78 -21.44 -7.94
CA SER A 91 -11.15 -22.69 -8.59
C SER A 91 -10.07 -23.77 -8.43
N LYS A 92 -8.80 -23.39 -8.55
CA LYS A 92 -7.67 -24.31 -8.38
C LYS A 92 -7.58 -24.81 -6.94
N ASN A 93 -7.68 -23.93 -5.96
CA ASN A 93 -7.64 -24.29 -4.55
C ASN A 93 -8.82 -25.19 -4.15
N ALA A 94 -10.03 -24.91 -4.67
CA ALA A 94 -11.19 -25.76 -4.46
C ALA A 94 -10.96 -27.17 -5.02
N GLN A 95 -10.47 -27.28 -6.27
CA GLN A 95 -10.17 -28.57 -6.90
C GLN A 95 -9.07 -29.34 -6.16
N ILE A 96 -8.02 -28.64 -5.69
CA ILE A 96 -6.94 -29.26 -4.90
C ILE A 96 -7.49 -29.77 -3.57
N SER A 97 -8.32 -28.98 -2.88
CA SER A 97 -8.93 -29.40 -1.61
C SER A 97 -9.80 -30.64 -1.80
N GLU A 98 -10.65 -30.64 -2.83
CA GLU A 98 -11.51 -31.79 -3.16
C GLU A 98 -10.68 -33.03 -3.47
N ARG A 99 -9.61 -32.89 -4.27
CA ARG A 99 -8.69 -33.99 -4.56
C ARG A 99 -8.01 -34.52 -3.30
N ILE A 100 -7.51 -33.63 -2.43
CA ILE A 100 -6.88 -34.04 -1.16
C ILE A 100 -7.88 -34.82 -0.30
N ASP A 101 -9.13 -34.37 -0.21
CA ASP A 101 -10.16 -35.05 0.57
C ASP A 101 -10.48 -36.44 0.00
N ILE A 102 -10.57 -36.58 -1.33
CA ILE A 102 -10.78 -37.87 -2.00
C ILE A 102 -9.56 -38.78 -1.81
N GLU A 103 -8.35 -38.32 -2.15
CA GLU A 103 -7.11 -39.10 -2.07
C GLU A 103 -6.77 -39.51 -0.62
N THR A 104 -7.19 -38.72 0.37
CA THR A 104 -6.94 -39.00 1.80
C THR A 104 -8.11 -39.73 2.47
N SER A 105 -9.24 -39.94 1.79
CA SER A 105 -10.43 -40.60 2.38
C SER A 105 -10.12 -41.99 2.92
N ASP A 106 -9.52 -42.86 2.10
CA ASP A 106 -9.09 -44.20 2.50
C ASP A 106 -8.13 -44.20 3.70
N LEU A 107 -7.25 -43.20 3.79
CA LEU A 107 -6.31 -43.07 4.92
C LEU A 107 -7.05 -42.65 6.20
N ARG A 108 -8.04 -41.76 6.08
CA ARG A 108 -8.89 -41.35 7.21
C ARG A 108 -9.71 -42.53 7.71
N ASP A 109 -10.30 -43.31 6.81
CA ASP A 109 -11.06 -44.51 7.15
C ASP A 109 -10.18 -45.56 7.84
N LYS A 110 -8.98 -45.82 7.32
CA LYS A 110 -7.99 -46.70 7.97
C LYS A 110 -7.59 -46.18 9.35
N TYR A 111 -7.38 -44.89 9.51
CA TYR A 111 -7.05 -44.28 10.80
C TYR A 111 -8.18 -44.46 11.82
N GLU A 112 -9.44 -44.24 11.40
CA GLU A 112 -10.60 -44.47 12.26
C GLU A 112 -10.75 -45.95 12.63
N GLN A 113 -10.57 -46.85 11.66
CA GLN A 113 -10.57 -48.30 11.91
C GLN A 113 -9.51 -48.68 12.95
N MET A 114 -8.25 -48.27 12.78
CA MET A 114 -7.18 -48.54 13.75
C MET A 114 -7.48 -47.98 15.15
N ARG A 115 -8.08 -46.78 15.22
CA ARG A 115 -8.52 -46.18 16.48
C ARG A 115 -9.62 -47.01 17.14
N LEU A 116 -10.63 -47.44 16.37
CA LEU A 116 -11.73 -48.27 16.87
C LEU A 116 -11.22 -49.64 17.33
N GLU A 117 -10.31 -50.26 16.58
CA GLU A 117 -9.64 -51.50 16.96
C GLU A 117 -8.91 -51.37 18.30
N THR A 118 -8.20 -50.25 18.51
CA THR A 118 -7.54 -49.96 19.79
C THR A 118 -8.56 -49.90 20.91
N VAL A 119 -9.65 -49.13 20.74
CA VAL A 119 -10.70 -49.03 21.77
C VAL A 119 -11.35 -50.39 22.06
N ASN A 120 -11.65 -51.18 21.03
CA ASN A 120 -12.27 -52.49 21.17
C ASN A 120 -11.33 -53.49 21.86
N ARG A 121 -10.04 -53.47 21.56
CA ARG A 121 -9.04 -54.30 22.25
C ARG A 121 -8.97 -53.96 23.74
N PHE A 122 -8.94 -52.68 24.09
CA PHE A 122 -8.94 -52.24 25.50
C PHE A 122 -10.21 -52.68 26.25
N LYS A 123 -11.38 -52.62 25.59
CA LYS A 123 -12.64 -53.12 26.17
C LYS A 123 -12.61 -54.64 26.40
N LYS A 124 -12.06 -55.41 25.46
CA LYS A 124 -11.93 -56.87 25.57
C LYS A 124 -11.06 -57.27 26.77
N GLU A 125 -9.96 -56.56 26.99
CA GLU A 125 -9.05 -56.75 28.12
C GLU A 125 -9.57 -56.14 29.45
N LYS A 126 -10.80 -55.60 29.47
CA LYS A 126 -11.42 -54.93 30.64
C LYS A 126 -10.58 -53.80 31.24
N ILE A 127 -9.77 -53.12 30.43
CA ILE A 127 -8.97 -51.99 30.88
C ILE A 127 -9.86 -50.75 31.00
N SER A 128 -9.77 -50.04 32.13
CA SER A 128 -10.54 -48.81 32.34
C SER A 128 -10.16 -47.73 31.31
N ARG A 129 -11.15 -46.92 30.90
CA ARG A 129 -10.97 -45.84 29.91
C ARG A 129 -9.95 -44.79 30.35
N SER A 130 -9.71 -44.64 31.65
CA SER A 130 -8.70 -43.72 32.20
C SER A 130 -7.26 -44.12 31.82
N LEU A 131 -6.98 -45.41 31.68
CA LEU A 131 -5.68 -45.94 31.23
C LEU A 131 -5.49 -45.83 29.71
N ASN A 132 -6.54 -45.48 28.97
CA ASN A 132 -6.48 -45.14 27.54
C ASN A 132 -6.64 -43.62 27.32
N SER A 133 -6.10 -42.82 28.24
CA SER A 133 -6.13 -41.37 28.13
C SER A 133 -4.79 -40.83 27.63
N ARG A 134 -4.84 -39.69 26.93
CA ARG A 134 -3.63 -39.03 26.43
C ARG A 134 -2.68 -38.63 27.56
N LEU A 135 -3.20 -38.26 28.74
CA LEU A 135 -2.39 -37.92 29.91
C LEU A 135 -1.62 -39.12 30.44
N PHE A 136 -2.27 -40.29 30.52
CA PHE A 136 -1.62 -41.52 30.97
C PHE A 136 -0.44 -41.89 30.07
N PHE A 137 -0.65 -41.88 28.74
CA PHE A 137 0.42 -42.18 27.79
C PHE A 137 1.49 -41.09 27.75
N ALA A 138 1.13 -39.82 27.87
CA ALA A 138 2.12 -38.74 27.91
C ALA A 138 3.04 -38.84 29.14
N LEU A 139 2.51 -39.28 30.29
CA LEU A 139 3.28 -39.40 31.53
C LEU A 139 4.16 -40.66 31.57
N TYR A 140 3.67 -41.79 31.05
CA TYR A 140 4.38 -43.07 31.14
C TYR A 140 5.22 -43.40 29.90
N MET A 141 4.84 -42.91 28.73
CA MET A 141 5.49 -43.21 27.45
C MET A 141 5.46 -42.00 26.50
N PRO A 142 6.18 -40.92 26.83
CA PRO A 142 6.24 -39.72 26.00
C PRO A 142 6.92 -40.00 24.67
N LYS A 143 6.28 -39.59 23.57
CA LYS A 143 6.82 -39.80 22.21
C LYS A 143 7.01 -38.50 21.44
N ASN A 144 6.08 -37.56 21.59
CA ASN A 144 6.06 -36.33 20.82
C ASN A 144 6.49 -35.14 21.67
N ALA A 145 6.96 -34.07 21.03
CA ALA A 145 7.26 -32.79 21.70
C ALA A 145 6.10 -32.27 22.57
N LYS A 146 4.85 -32.53 22.14
CA LYS A 146 3.64 -32.18 22.90
C LYS A 146 3.53 -32.94 24.22
N ASP A 147 4.04 -34.17 24.31
CA ASP A 147 3.98 -34.98 25.52
C ASP A 147 4.95 -34.45 26.58
N TYR A 148 6.15 -34.03 26.16
CA TYR A 148 7.09 -33.30 27.02
C TYR A 148 6.51 -31.98 27.53
N GLY A 149 5.74 -31.27 26.71
CA GLY A 149 4.99 -30.09 27.15
C GLY A 149 3.97 -30.41 28.24
N ILE A 150 3.24 -31.52 28.12
CA ILE A 150 2.29 -31.98 29.16
C ILE A 150 3.04 -32.31 30.46
N ILE A 151 4.16 -33.02 30.38
CA ILE A 151 4.99 -33.33 31.56
C ILE A 151 5.49 -32.04 32.23
N ALA A 152 5.98 -31.08 31.45
CA ALA A 152 6.45 -29.78 31.97
C ALA A 152 5.33 -29.01 32.67
N ILE A 153 4.11 -29.01 32.13
CA ILE A 153 2.94 -28.38 32.76
C ILE A 153 2.59 -29.08 34.07
N ILE A 154 2.55 -30.42 34.09
CA ILE A 154 2.26 -31.19 35.31
C ILE A 154 3.32 -30.92 36.38
N LEU A 155 4.60 -30.89 36.00
CA LEU A 155 5.71 -30.59 36.90
C LEU A 155 5.64 -29.16 37.43
N ALA A 156 5.31 -28.18 36.60
CA ALA A 156 5.11 -26.80 37.04
C ALA A 156 3.90 -26.67 37.99
N LEU A 157 2.81 -27.38 37.72
CA LEU A 157 1.65 -27.40 38.64
C LEU A 157 2.02 -28.01 39.99
N LEU A 158 2.79 -29.10 39.98
CA LEU A 158 3.18 -29.82 41.20
C LEU A 158 4.25 -29.07 42.01
N LEU A 159 5.27 -28.52 41.35
CA LEU A 159 6.42 -27.90 41.99
C LEU A 159 6.20 -26.41 42.29
N LEU A 160 5.38 -25.71 41.51
CA LEU A 160 5.19 -24.27 41.67
C LEU A 160 3.76 -23.94 42.11
N ALA A 161 2.75 -24.41 41.38
CA ALA A 161 1.38 -24.01 41.66
C ALA A 161 0.83 -24.61 42.97
N LEU A 162 1.21 -25.85 43.32
CA LEU A 162 0.73 -26.52 44.53
C LEU A 162 1.36 -25.91 45.81
N PRO A 163 2.69 -25.69 45.91
CA PRO A 163 3.29 -25.05 47.08
C PRO A 163 2.89 -23.58 47.21
N CYS A 164 2.85 -22.83 46.11
CA CYS A 164 2.39 -21.45 46.12
C CYS A 164 0.88 -21.36 46.43
N GLY A 165 0.07 -22.25 45.88
CA GLY A 165 -1.38 -22.31 46.14
C GLY A 165 -1.67 -22.53 47.62
N ILE A 166 -0.99 -23.48 48.26
CA ILE A 166 -1.13 -23.73 49.72
C ILE A 166 -0.66 -22.51 50.52
N TYR A 167 0.50 -21.95 50.16
CA TYR A 167 1.06 -20.79 50.85
C TYR A 167 0.16 -19.55 50.80
N PHE A 168 -0.46 -19.26 49.66
CA PHE A 168 -1.28 -18.06 49.47
C PHE A 168 -2.74 -18.22 49.90
N PHE A 169 -3.35 -19.41 49.74
CA PHE A 169 -4.78 -19.61 50.03
C PHE A 169 -5.09 -20.22 51.40
N ILE A 170 -4.18 -20.99 52.01
CA ILE A 170 -4.46 -21.72 53.26
C ILE A 170 -3.84 -21.03 54.50
N LEU A 171 -2.69 -20.33 54.36
CA LEU A 171 -2.01 -19.73 55.52
C LEU A 171 -2.43 -18.28 55.79
N PRO A 172 -2.83 -17.94 57.03
CA PRO A 172 -3.18 -16.56 57.42
C PRO A 172 -1.96 -15.65 57.68
N GLU A 173 -0.77 -16.20 57.99
CA GLU A 173 0.48 -15.44 58.14
C GLU A 173 1.54 -15.86 57.11
N GLN A 174 1.89 -14.94 56.21
CA GLN A 174 2.84 -15.19 55.12
C GLN A 174 4.30 -14.96 55.56
N LYS A 175 4.85 -15.90 56.34
CA LYS A 175 6.29 -15.93 56.67
C LYS A 175 7.05 -16.82 55.69
N ALA A 176 8.21 -16.36 55.23
CA ALA A 176 9.06 -17.10 54.28
C ALA A 176 9.42 -18.53 54.73
N LEU A 177 9.52 -18.76 56.05
CA LEU A 177 9.76 -20.09 56.62
C LEU A 177 8.65 -21.11 56.28
N TYR A 178 7.38 -20.68 56.24
CA TYR A 178 6.28 -21.59 55.89
C TYR A 178 6.34 -22.03 54.44
N LEU A 179 6.75 -21.14 53.52
CA LEU A 179 6.94 -21.50 52.12
C LEU A 179 8.04 -22.56 51.98
N VAL A 180 9.17 -22.38 52.67
CA VAL A 180 10.27 -23.37 52.66
C VAL A 180 9.79 -24.73 53.20
N ILE A 181 9.03 -24.74 54.30
CA ILE A 181 8.48 -25.97 54.89
C ILE A 181 7.50 -26.66 53.93
N ILE A 182 6.61 -25.90 53.27
CA ILE A 182 5.65 -26.45 52.29
C ILE A 182 6.39 -27.05 51.09
N TYR A 183 7.41 -26.38 50.56
CA TYR A 183 8.23 -26.92 49.47
C TYR A 183 8.94 -28.22 49.87
N VAL A 184 9.58 -28.26 51.05
CA VAL A 184 10.23 -29.47 51.57
C VAL A 184 9.22 -30.62 51.72
N LEU A 185 8.03 -30.34 52.26
CA LEU A 185 6.97 -31.34 52.37
C LEU A 185 6.48 -31.83 51.00
N THR A 186 6.31 -30.95 50.02
CA THR A 186 5.84 -31.32 48.68
C THR A 186 6.84 -32.22 47.94
N VAL A 187 8.14 -32.03 48.15
CA VAL A 187 9.21 -32.88 47.59
C VAL A 187 9.38 -34.19 48.37
N LEU A 188 9.02 -34.24 49.66
CA LEU A 188 9.05 -35.49 50.43
C LEU A 188 7.85 -36.40 50.13
N ILE A 189 6.71 -35.83 49.71
CA ILE A 189 5.47 -36.56 49.42
C ILE A 189 5.45 -37.13 48.00
N PHE A 190 6.11 -36.47 47.04
CA PHE A 190 6.16 -36.85 45.61
C PHE A 190 7.53 -37.39 45.21
#